data_AF-A0A1R4GG45-F1
#
_entry.id   AF-A0A1R4GG45-F1
#
_cell.length_a   1.000
_cell.length_b   1.000
_cell.length_c   1.000
_cell.angle_alpha   90.00
_cell.angle_beta   90.00
_cell.angle_gamma   90.00
#
_symmetry.space_group_name_H-M   'P 1'
#
loop_
_entity.id
_entity.type
_entity.pdbx_description
1 polymer ?
#
loop_
_entity_poly.entity_id
_entity_poly.type
_entity_poly.pdbx_seq_one_letter_code
_entity_poly.pdbx_strand_id
1 'polypeptide(L)'
;MKARVLATMALAAVLAAASAAPASAASTSQVITGQYLELVSTADTAVMANMLPGDEVVWTVSVSADAPEPGVVDVALSGTGELPLSVVVRACDVEWDDGLCTSGATLLRERATVALDGHSEHLLRFDAETAQHLRLDVSLAESSDAPSGETELRVLANGFGDEVEATPPGEGQLPETGLRIGGVLLMALGAIVAGIAGASLLSRRQADAS
;
A
#
# COMPACT_ATOMS: atom_id res chain seq x y z
N MET A 1 3.31 71.39 -29.18
CA MET A 1 2.11 70.55 -29.29
C MET A 1 2.42 69.36 -30.18
N LYS A 2 2.36 68.14 -29.62
CA LYS A 2 1.96 66.85 -30.24
C LYS A 2 2.47 66.47 -31.65
N ALA A 3 3.30 65.42 -31.75
CA ALA A 3 2.98 64.14 -32.44
C ALA A 3 4.26 63.26 -32.61
N ARG A 4 4.37 62.15 -31.86
CA ARG A 4 4.13 60.73 -32.26
C ARG A 4 5.36 60.10 -32.96
N VAL A 5 6.28 59.45 -32.25
CA VAL A 5 6.21 58.06 -31.71
C VAL A 5 5.73 57.08 -32.77
N LEU A 6 6.66 56.48 -33.51
CA LEU A 6 6.47 55.32 -34.37
C LEU A 6 7.79 54.53 -34.42
N ALA A 7 7.67 53.22 -34.58
CA ALA A 7 8.73 52.21 -34.69
C ALA A 7 9.27 51.67 -33.35
N THR A 8 8.51 50.76 -32.72
CA THR A 8 9.04 49.62 -31.94
C THR A 8 7.85 48.72 -31.54
N MET A 9 7.18 48.11 -32.51
CA MET A 9 6.10 47.16 -32.21
C MET A 9 6.06 46.03 -33.24
N ALA A 10 7.12 45.21 -33.27
CA ALA A 10 7.12 43.99 -34.08
C ALA A 10 8.20 42.98 -33.63
N LEU A 11 8.33 42.68 -32.33
CA LEU A 11 9.19 41.56 -31.91
C LEU A 11 8.90 41.01 -30.50
N ALA A 12 7.64 40.84 -30.11
CA ALA A 12 7.32 40.31 -28.78
C ALA A 12 6.12 39.35 -28.74
N ALA A 13 5.76 38.71 -29.87
CA ALA A 13 4.55 37.88 -29.95
C ALA A 13 4.79 36.38 -30.20
N VAL A 14 6.04 35.89 -30.22
CA VAL A 14 6.34 34.50 -30.64
C VAL A 14 6.87 33.59 -29.52
N LEU A 15 7.11 34.08 -28.30
CA LEU A 15 7.68 33.24 -27.21
C LEU A 15 6.69 32.73 -26.16
N ALA A 16 5.38 32.90 -26.35
CA ALA A 16 4.39 32.46 -25.37
C ALA A 16 3.71 31.11 -25.70
N ALA A 17 4.29 30.30 -26.58
CA ALA A 17 3.97 28.87 -26.62
C ALA A 17 4.74 28.16 -25.50
N ALA A 18 4.42 28.53 -24.25
CA ALA A 18 4.76 27.72 -23.10
C ALA A 18 4.08 26.36 -23.32
N SER A 19 4.90 25.36 -23.61
CA SER A 19 4.52 23.96 -23.62
C SER A 19 3.84 23.64 -22.30
N ALA A 20 2.51 23.62 -22.29
CA ALA A 20 1.76 22.85 -21.32
C ALA A 20 2.11 21.40 -21.60
N ALA A 21 3.17 20.90 -20.96
CA ALA A 21 3.39 19.47 -20.88
C ALA A 21 2.12 18.87 -20.25
N PRO A 22 1.55 17.79 -20.82
CA PRO A 22 0.48 17.09 -20.16
C PRO A 22 1.00 16.70 -18.78
N ALA A 23 0.27 17.07 -17.72
CA ALA A 23 0.51 16.52 -16.41
C ALA A 23 0.13 15.04 -16.50
N SER A 24 1.09 14.18 -16.87
CA SER A 24 0.95 12.74 -16.70
C SER A 24 0.65 12.54 -15.22
N ALA A 25 -0.50 11.93 -14.91
CA ALA A 25 -0.82 11.53 -13.56
C ALA A 25 0.35 10.67 -13.05
N ALA A 26 1.02 11.14 -12.01
CA ALA A 26 2.17 10.43 -11.48
C ALA A 26 1.66 9.24 -10.66
N SER A 27 2.23 8.06 -10.90
CA SER A 27 2.03 6.91 -10.01
C SER A 27 2.34 7.34 -8.58
N THR A 28 1.48 6.93 -7.64
CA THR A 28 1.67 7.19 -6.22
C THR A 28 2.30 5.96 -5.59
N SER A 29 3.29 6.18 -4.73
CA SER A 29 3.94 5.13 -3.95
C SER A 29 3.68 5.33 -2.45
N GLN A 30 3.44 4.24 -1.75
CA GLN A 30 3.26 4.18 -0.30
C GLN A 30 4.22 3.13 0.27
N VAL A 31 4.93 3.50 1.33
CA VAL A 31 5.82 2.60 2.08
C VAL A 31 5.13 2.20 3.37
N ILE A 32 5.06 0.89 3.62
CA ILE A 32 4.50 0.26 4.81
C ILE A 32 5.63 -0.49 5.50
N THR A 33 5.97 -0.09 6.72
CA THR A 33 7.11 -0.64 7.46
C THR A 33 6.62 -1.34 8.72
N GLY A 34 6.95 -2.62 8.83
CA GLY A 34 6.80 -3.45 10.01
C GLY A 34 8.02 -3.39 10.92
N GLN A 35 8.20 -4.42 11.74
CA GLN A 35 9.41 -4.59 12.53
C GLN A 35 10.59 -5.10 11.71
N TYR A 36 10.32 -6.06 10.81
CA TYR A 36 11.31 -6.71 9.95
C TYR A 36 10.92 -6.69 8.49
N LEU A 37 9.65 -6.44 8.16
CA LEU A 37 9.16 -6.42 6.79
C LEU A 37 8.95 -4.98 6.29
N GLU A 38 9.22 -4.75 5.02
CA GLU A 38 8.88 -3.50 4.32
C GLU A 38 8.17 -3.80 3.00
N LEU A 39 7.02 -3.15 2.82
CA LEU A 39 6.22 -3.19 1.61
C LEU A 39 6.21 -1.82 0.94
N VAL A 40 6.47 -1.79 -0.36
CA VAL A 40 6.31 -0.59 -1.18
C VAL A 40 5.22 -0.84 -2.21
N SER A 41 4.07 -0.21 -1.99
CA SER A 41 2.89 -0.28 -2.85
C SER A 41 2.92 0.88 -3.84
N THR A 42 2.78 0.65 -5.14
CA THR A 42 2.75 1.70 -6.17
C THR A 42 1.66 1.45 -7.19
N ALA A 43 0.80 2.45 -7.42
CA ALA A 43 -0.26 2.40 -8.42
C ALA A 43 -0.58 3.79 -8.98
N ASP A 44 -1.22 3.85 -10.14
CA ASP A 44 -1.92 5.06 -10.62
C ASP A 44 -3.32 5.11 -9.98
N THR A 45 -3.42 5.92 -8.92
CA THR A 45 -4.63 6.01 -8.09
C THR A 45 -5.80 6.63 -8.83
N ALA A 46 -5.51 7.55 -9.77
CA ALA A 46 -6.54 8.21 -10.57
C ALA A 46 -7.15 7.24 -11.59
N VAL A 47 -6.32 6.43 -12.25
CA VAL A 47 -6.80 5.38 -13.16
C VAL A 47 -7.57 4.32 -12.39
N MET A 48 -7.03 3.86 -11.26
CA MET A 48 -7.66 2.81 -10.46
C MET A 48 -9.02 3.22 -9.88
N ALA A 49 -9.13 4.44 -9.35
CA ALA A 49 -10.38 4.95 -8.78
C ALA A 49 -11.48 5.18 -9.84
N ASN A 50 -11.12 5.27 -11.12
CA ASN A 50 -12.04 5.55 -12.22
C ASN A 50 -12.10 4.41 -13.24
N MET A 51 -11.74 3.18 -12.85
CA MET A 51 -11.81 2.02 -13.72
C MET A 51 -13.23 1.81 -14.26
N LEU A 52 -13.33 1.68 -15.57
CA LEU A 52 -14.52 1.26 -16.28
C LEU A 52 -14.45 -0.25 -16.59
N PRO A 53 -15.58 -0.91 -16.87
CA PRO A 53 -15.57 -2.29 -17.35
C PRO A 53 -14.66 -2.43 -18.58
N GLY A 54 -13.78 -3.42 -18.57
CA GLY A 54 -12.78 -3.65 -19.60
C GLY A 54 -11.45 -2.92 -19.38
N ASP A 55 -11.38 -1.97 -18.43
CA ASP A 55 -10.12 -1.32 -18.09
C ASP A 55 -9.18 -2.28 -17.34
N GLU A 56 -7.89 -2.08 -17.57
CA GLU A 56 -6.80 -2.77 -16.89
C GLU A 56 -5.85 -1.73 -16.29
N VAL A 57 -5.51 -1.91 -15.02
CA VAL A 57 -4.58 -1.05 -14.28
C VAL A 57 -3.48 -1.89 -13.67
N VAL A 58 -2.30 -1.29 -13.52
CA VAL A 58 -1.14 -1.95 -12.93
C VAL A 58 -0.99 -1.49 -11.48
N TRP A 59 -0.85 -2.48 -10.60
CA TRP A 59 -0.44 -2.29 -9.22
C TRP A 59 0.84 -3.09 -8.98
N THR A 60 1.87 -2.44 -8.44
CA THR A 60 3.12 -3.11 -8.07
C THR A 60 3.33 -3.07 -6.58
N VAL A 61 3.79 -4.19 -6.02
CA VAL A 61 4.13 -4.32 -4.60
C VAL A 61 5.53 -4.91 -4.48
N SER A 62 6.45 -4.16 -3.89
CA SER A 62 7.78 -4.69 -3.53
C SER A 62 7.77 -5.14 -2.09
N VAL A 63 8.25 -6.36 -1.82
CA VAL A 63 8.33 -6.96 -0.50
C VAL A 63 9.80 -7.23 -0.19
N SER A 64 10.27 -6.70 0.94
CA SER A 64 11.62 -6.95 1.43
C SER A 64 11.62 -7.17 2.94
N ALA A 65 12.70 -7.78 3.44
CA ALA A 65 12.88 -8.02 4.86
C ALA A 65 14.27 -7.55 5.31
N ASP A 66 14.31 -6.91 6.48
CA ASP A 66 15.53 -6.59 7.22
C ASP A 66 15.50 -7.35 8.55
N ALA A 67 15.77 -8.65 8.48
CA ALA A 67 15.75 -9.55 9.63
C ALA A 67 17.18 -9.96 10.06
N PRO A 68 17.44 -10.14 11.36
CA PRO A 68 18.79 -10.46 11.86
C PRO A 68 19.24 -11.90 11.55
N GLU A 69 18.30 -12.80 11.30
CA GLU A 69 18.57 -14.21 10.98
C GLU A 69 17.93 -14.56 9.64
N PRO A 70 18.54 -15.49 8.86
CA PRO A 70 17.92 -16.01 7.65
C PRO A 70 16.56 -16.62 7.95
N GLY A 71 15.65 -16.51 6.99
CA GLY A 71 14.30 -17.00 7.14
C GLY A 71 13.51 -16.80 5.86
N VAL A 72 12.20 -16.92 5.99
CA VAL A 72 11.31 -17.03 4.85
C VAL A 72 10.16 -16.03 5.02
N VAL A 73 9.82 -15.38 3.92
CA VAL A 73 8.66 -14.50 3.81
C VAL A 73 7.59 -15.21 2.97
N ASP A 74 6.37 -15.23 3.47
CA ASP A 74 5.18 -15.73 2.80
C ASP A 74 4.36 -14.55 2.30
N VAL A 75 3.93 -14.58 1.04
CA VAL A 75 3.11 -13.51 0.44
C VAL A 75 1.78 -14.08 -0.04
N ALA A 76 0.70 -13.39 0.30
CA ALA A 76 -0.65 -13.75 -0.06
C ALA A 76 -1.43 -12.55 -0.63
N LEU A 77 -2.50 -12.85 -1.36
CA LEU A 77 -3.46 -11.88 -1.90
C LEU A 77 -4.84 -12.16 -1.32
N SER A 78 -5.55 -11.12 -0.90
CA SER A 78 -6.96 -11.20 -0.55
C SER A 78 -7.75 -10.07 -1.18
N GLY A 79 -9.07 -10.25 -1.27
CA GLY A 79 -9.99 -9.24 -1.75
C GLY A 79 -11.24 -9.18 -0.90
N THR A 80 -11.83 -7.98 -0.80
CA THR A 80 -13.16 -7.76 -0.21
C THR A 80 -13.92 -6.73 -1.03
N GLY A 81 -15.25 -6.79 -1.02
CA GLY A 81 -16.09 -5.82 -1.72
C GLY A 81 -17.05 -6.46 -2.71
N GLU A 82 -17.46 -5.69 -3.72
CA GLU A 82 -18.60 -6.02 -4.59
C GLU A 82 -18.24 -6.08 -6.07
N LEU A 83 -17.20 -5.36 -6.51
CA LEU A 83 -16.78 -5.33 -7.92
C LEU A 83 -15.94 -6.57 -8.28
N PRO A 84 -16.33 -7.34 -9.31
CA PRO A 84 -15.61 -8.54 -9.71
C PRO A 84 -14.32 -8.17 -10.46
N LEU A 85 -13.22 -8.10 -9.71
CA LEU A 85 -11.88 -7.88 -10.26
C LEU A 85 -11.26 -9.22 -10.67
N SER A 86 -10.58 -9.22 -11.82
CA SER A 86 -9.70 -10.32 -12.23
C SER A 86 -8.26 -9.84 -12.20
N VAL A 87 -7.34 -10.70 -11.76
CA VAL A 87 -5.94 -10.33 -11.56
C VAL A 87 -5.03 -11.35 -12.22
N VAL A 88 -3.98 -10.86 -12.88
CA VAL A 88 -2.78 -11.64 -13.22
C VAL A 88 -1.67 -11.22 -12.27
N VAL A 89 -0.97 -12.18 -11.66
CA VAL A 89 0.14 -11.89 -10.73
C VAL A 89 1.43 -12.47 -11.27
N ARG A 90 2.46 -11.61 -11.37
CA ARG A 90 3.83 -11.99 -11.71
C ARG A 90 4.79 -11.49 -10.64
N ALA A 91 5.88 -12.22 -10.42
CA ALA A 91 6.99 -11.81 -9.57
C ALA A 91 8.28 -11.62 -10.38
N CYS A 92 9.13 -10.75 -9.87
CA CYS A 92 10.47 -10.49 -10.37
C CYS A 92 11.44 -10.35 -9.19
N ASP A 93 12.66 -10.88 -9.35
CA ASP A 93 13.74 -10.77 -8.34
C ASP A 93 14.38 -9.37 -8.33
N VAL A 94 14.05 -8.53 -9.30
CA VAL A 94 14.50 -7.14 -9.42
C VAL A 94 13.30 -6.22 -9.68
N GLU A 95 13.48 -4.93 -9.48
CA GLU A 95 12.43 -3.96 -9.78
C GLU A 95 11.98 -4.05 -11.24
N TRP A 96 10.68 -3.84 -11.45
CA TRP A 96 10.10 -3.80 -12.79
C TRP A 96 10.54 -2.54 -13.52
N ASP A 97 11.07 -2.69 -14.73
CA ASP A 97 11.47 -1.58 -15.60
C ASP A 97 10.50 -1.51 -16.78
N ASP A 98 9.69 -0.45 -16.86
CA ASP A 98 8.63 -0.26 -17.86
C ASP A 98 7.74 -1.51 -18.05
N GLY A 99 7.46 -2.21 -16.94
CA GLY A 99 6.67 -3.43 -16.91
C GLY A 99 7.37 -4.70 -17.37
N LEU A 100 8.68 -4.65 -17.60
CA LEU A 100 9.52 -5.79 -17.90
C LEU A 100 10.33 -6.21 -16.68
N CYS A 101 10.47 -7.53 -16.51
CA CYS A 101 11.36 -8.12 -15.53
C CYS A 101 12.65 -8.55 -16.22
N THR A 102 13.76 -7.87 -15.94
CA THR A 102 15.04 -8.13 -16.62
C THR A 102 15.70 -9.45 -16.19
N SER A 103 15.38 -9.96 -14.99
CA SER A 103 15.82 -11.28 -14.52
C SER A 103 14.94 -12.44 -15.04
N GLY A 104 13.80 -12.14 -15.67
CA GLY A 104 12.80 -13.12 -16.11
C GLY A 104 11.63 -13.20 -15.12
N ALA A 105 10.44 -12.84 -15.59
CA ALA A 105 9.24 -12.85 -14.74
C ALA A 105 8.77 -14.28 -14.45
N THR A 106 8.40 -14.53 -13.19
CA THR A 106 7.70 -15.75 -12.78
C THR A 106 6.20 -15.49 -12.72
N LEU A 107 5.41 -16.29 -13.43
CA LEU A 107 3.94 -16.24 -13.33
C LEU A 107 3.49 -16.96 -12.07
N LEU A 108 2.87 -16.23 -11.15
CA LEU A 108 2.34 -16.78 -9.89
C LEU A 108 0.87 -17.14 -10.01
N ARG A 109 0.11 -16.33 -10.77
CA ARG A 109 -1.32 -16.51 -10.97
C ARG A 109 -1.71 -16.13 -12.40
N GLU A 110 -2.35 -17.05 -13.11
CA GLU A 110 -3.04 -16.77 -14.38
C GLU A 110 -4.26 -15.87 -14.15
N ARG A 111 -4.75 -15.22 -15.21
CA ARG A 111 -5.90 -14.31 -15.11
C ARG A 111 -7.10 -15.06 -14.53
N ALA A 112 -7.49 -14.68 -13.32
CA ALA A 112 -8.64 -15.26 -12.63
C ALA A 112 -9.32 -14.22 -11.76
N THR A 113 -10.64 -14.37 -11.56
CA THR A 113 -11.41 -13.54 -10.64
C THR A 113 -10.91 -13.73 -9.21
N VAL A 114 -10.74 -12.63 -8.48
CA VAL A 114 -10.34 -12.64 -7.07
C VAL A 114 -11.54 -13.00 -6.21
N ALA A 115 -11.36 -13.88 -5.22
CA ALA A 115 -12.38 -14.14 -4.21
C ALA A 115 -12.52 -12.91 -3.29
N LEU A 116 -13.75 -12.41 -3.15
CA LEU A 116 -14.04 -11.20 -2.36
C LEU A 116 -14.56 -11.53 -0.95
N ASP A 117 -14.16 -12.68 -0.40
CA ASP A 117 -14.59 -13.20 0.90
C ASP A 117 -13.59 -12.90 2.03
N GLY A 118 -12.57 -12.08 1.75
CA GLY A 118 -11.49 -11.73 2.67
C GLY A 118 -10.49 -12.85 2.95
N HIS A 119 -10.61 -14.02 2.32
CA HIS A 119 -9.65 -15.10 2.52
C HIS A 119 -8.37 -14.82 1.75
N SER A 120 -7.23 -15.10 2.40
CA SER A 120 -5.91 -14.93 1.79
C SER A 120 -5.54 -16.16 0.96
N GLU A 121 -5.28 -15.92 -0.32
CA GLU A 121 -4.73 -16.87 -1.28
C GLU A 121 -3.22 -16.73 -1.32
N HIS A 122 -2.49 -17.81 -1.03
CA HIS A 122 -1.03 -17.80 -1.09
C HIS A 122 -0.54 -17.58 -2.54
N LEU A 123 0.42 -16.67 -2.71
CA LEU A 123 1.03 -16.35 -4.00
C LEU A 123 2.44 -16.94 -4.15
N LEU A 124 3.31 -16.66 -3.17
CA LEU A 124 4.69 -17.13 -3.21
C LEU A 124 5.32 -17.19 -1.82
N ARG A 125 6.49 -17.83 -1.78
CA ARG A 125 7.38 -17.90 -0.64
C ARG A 125 8.81 -17.70 -1.09
N PHE A 126 9.58 -16.88 -0.39
CA PHE A 126 10.97 -16.57 -0.76
C PHE A 126 11.86 -16.36 0.46
N ASP A 127 13.17 -16.45 0.24
CA ASP A 127 14.19 -16.23 1.28
C ASP A 127 14.29 -14.74 1.60
N ALA A 128 14.25 -14.41 2.89
CA ALA A 128 14.24 -13.03 3.40
C ALA A 128 15.50 -12.21 3.06
N GLU A 129 16.56 -12.88 2.62
CA GLU A 129 17.80 -12.26 2.15
C GLU A 129 17.66 -11.62 0.77
N THR A 130 16.51 -11.83 0.11
CA THR A 130 16.17 -11.27 -1.20
C THR A 130 14.93 -10.38 -1.10
N ALA A 131 14.72 -9.54 -2.10
CA ALA A 131 13.47 -8.82 -2.29
C ALA A 131 12.65 -9.47 -3.41
N GLN A 132 11.33 -9.35 -3.34
CA GLN A 132 10.43 -9.80 -4.39
C GLN A 132 9.52 -8.67 -4.84
N HIS A 133 9.44 -8.47 -6.16
CA HIS A 133 8.67 -7.39 -6.77
C HIS A 133 7.49 -7.99 -7.52
N LEU A 134 6.30 -7.85 -6.94
CA LEU A 134 5.06 -8.30 -7.53
C LEU A 134 4.49 -7.25 -8.48
N ARG A 135 3.99 -7.71 -9.62
CA ARG A 135 3.15 -6.95 -10.54
C ARG A 135 1.80 -7.63 -10.64
N LEU A 136 0.77 -6.87 -10.30
CA LEU A 136 -0.63 -7.26 -10.40
C LEU A 136 -1.25 -6.44 -11.52
N ASP A 137 -1.62 -7.08 -12.62
CA ASP A 137 -2.48 -6.45 -13.63
C ASP A 137 -3.93 -6.75 -13.24
N VAL A 138 -4.63 -5.70 -12.81
CA VAL A 138 -5.98 -5.75 -12.28
C VAL A 138 -6.94 -5.30 -13.37
N SER A 139 -7.93 -6.13 -13.69
CA SER A 139 -8.94 -5.85 -14.71
C SER A 139 -10.34 -5.88 -14.10
N LEU A 140 -11.18 -4.93 -14.47
CA LEU A 140 -12.60 -4.97 -14.14
C LEU A 140 -13.34 -5.72 -15.25
N ALA A 141 -14.07 -6.78 -14.90
CA ALA A 141 -14.75 -7.61 -15.88
C ALA A 141 -15.76 -6.81 -16.71
N GLU A 142 -15.80 -7.07 -18.02
CA GLU A 142 -16.85 -6.51 -18.88
C GLU A 142 -18.21 -7.03 -18.42
N SER A 143 -19.12 -6.12 -18.14
CA SER A 143 -20.48 -6.44 -17.73
C SER A 143 -21.47 -5.58 -18.51
N SER A 144 -22.64 -6.16 -18.79
CA SER A 144 -23.74 -5.48 -19.49
C SER A 144 -24.40 -4.39 -18.65
N ASP A 145 -24.23 -4.46 -17.33
CA ASP A 145 -24.70 -3.49 -16.35
C ASP A 145 -23.48 -2.71 -15.86
N ALA A 146 -23.59 -1.38 -15.74
CA ALA A 146 -22.51 -0.56 -15.20
C ALA A 146 -22.25 -0.97 -13.74
N PRO A 147 -21.18 -1.72 -13.44
CA PRO A 147 -20.98 -2.25 -12.11
C PRO A 147 -20.59 -1.07 -11.23
N SER A 148 -21.36 -0.85 -10.16
CA SER A 148 -21.09 0.16 -9.15
C SER A 148 -20.73 -0.54 -7.86
N GLY A 149 -19.71 -0.04 -7.16
CA GLY A 149 -19.27 -0.59 -5.89
C GLY A 149 -17.81 -0.27 -5.66
N GLU A 150 -17.28 -0.84 -4.60
CA GLU A 150 -15.86 -0.76 -4.26
C GLU A 150 -15.34 -2.16 -4.02
N THR A 151 -14.11 -2.41 -4.45
CA THR A 151 -13.37 -3.61 -4.12
C THR A 151 -11.99 -3.21 -3.65
N GLU A 152 -11.62 -3.74 -2.51
CA GLU A 152 -10.30 -3.55 -1.92
C GLU A 152 -9.49 -4.82 -2.12
N LEU A 153 -8.32 -4.67 -2.73
CA LEU A 153 -7.32 -5.73 -2.84
C LEU A 153 -6.23 -5.50 -1.78
N ARG A 154 -5.76 -6.58 -1.17
CA ARG A 154 -4.74 -6.56 -0.12
C ARG A 154 -3.66 -7.58 -0.43
N VAL A 155 -2.41 -7.15 -0.45
CA VAL A 155 -1.23 -8.04 -0.47
C VAL A 155 -0.68 -8.11 0.93
N LEU A 156 -0.64 -9.32 1.50
CA LEU A 156 -0.17 -9.59 2.84
C LEU A 156 1.22 -10.22 2.76
N ALA A 157 2.15 -9.77 3.59
CA ALA A 157 3.44 -10.42 3.79
C ALA A 157 3.60 -10.81 5.26
N ASN A 158 4.01 -12.05 5.50
CA ASN A 158 4.21 -12.61 6.83
C ASN A 158 5.57 -13.30 6.94
N GLY A 159 6.29 -13.02 8.02
CA GLY A 159 7.61 -13.61 8.29
C GLY A 159 8.17 -13.08 9.61
N PHE A 160 9.00 -13.86 10.30
CA PHE A 160 9.67 -13.44 11.55
C PHE A 160 8.73 -12.99 12.69
N GLY A 161 7.48 -13.46 12.70
CA GLY A 161 6.46 -13.00 13.66
C GLY A 161 5.95 -11.58 13.37
N ASP A 162 6.37 -11.01 12.25
CA ASP A 162 5.91 -9.75 11.70
C ASP A 162 4.90 -9.98 10.57
N GLU A 163 3.99 -9.03 10.41
CA GLU A 163 2.97 -9.07 9.38
C GLU A 163 2.62 -7.65 8.97
N VAL A 164 2.64 -7.42 7.66
CA VAL A 164 2.35 -6.13 7.03
C VAL A 164 1.49 -6.37 5.81
N GLU A 165 0.66 -5.39 5.51
CA GLU A 165 -0.29 -5.44 4.40
C GLU A 165 -0.18 -4.20 3.55
N ALA A 166 -0.35 -4.36 2.25
CA ALA A 166 -0.46 -3.27 1.29
C ALA A 166 -1.80 -3.35 0.56
N THR A 167 -2.47 -2.21 0.47
CA THR A 167 -3.55 -1.96 -0.49
C THR A 167 -3.02 -1.05 -1.60
N PRO A 168 -3.71 -0.93 -2.74
CA PRO A 168 -3.38 0.12 -3.70
C PRO A 168 -3.48 1.49 -3.02
N PRO A 169 -2.50 2.39 -3.24
CA PRO A 169 -2.51 3.70 -2.62
C PRO A 169 -3.77 4.47 -3.00
N GLY A 170 -4.31 5.26 -2.07
CA GLY A 170 -5.51 6.08 -2.29
C GLY A 170 -5.51 7.37 -1.47
N GLU A 171 -6.35 8.32 -1.87
CA GLU A 171 -6.43 9.61 -1.18
C GLU A 171 -6.94 9.44 0.27
N GLY A 172 -6.23 10.05 1.23
CA GLY A 172 -6.61 10.02 2.65
C GLY A 172 -6.05 8.85 3.46
N GLN A 173 -5.29 7.94 2.84
CA GLN A 173 -4.57 6.90 3.56
C GLN A 173 -3.31 7.49 4.19
N LEU A 174 -3.28 7.55 5.52
CA LEU A 174 -2.06 7.88 6.26
C LEU A 174 -1.10 6.68 6.15
N PRO A 175 0.23 6.89 6.13
CA PRO A 175 1.17 5.78 6.23
C PRO A 175 0.84 4.96 7.47
N GLU A 176 0.55 3.67 7.29
CA GLU A 176 0.39 2.75 8.41
C GLU A 176 1.75 2.55 9.06
N THR A 177 2.12 3.45 9.96
CA THR A 177 3.26 3.22 10.86
C THR A 177 2.81 2.19 11.88
N GLY A 178 3.39 0.99 11.83
CA GLY A 178 2.99 -0.22 12.57
C GLY A 178 2.88 -0.07 14.09
N LEU A 179 1.82 0.59 14.58
CA LEU A 179 1.46 0.61 15.99
C LEU A 179 0.57 -0.62 16.26
N ARG A 180 1.19 -1.78 16.50
CA ARG A 180 0.49 -2.97 17.02
C ARG A 180 -0.12 -2.65 18.39
N ILE A 181 -1.41 -2.29 18.41
CA ILE A 181 -2.20 -2.01 19.63
C ILE A 181 -2.37 -3.27 20.52
N GLY A 182 -2.02 -4.47 20.05
CA GLY A 182 -2.25 -5.72 20.78
C GLY A 182 -1.27 -6.05 21.92
N GLY A 183 -0.03 -5.55 21.91
CA GLY A 183 1.01 -5.96 22.87
C GLY A 183 1.24 -5.01 24.04
N VAL A 184 1.08 -3.70 23.83
CA VAL A 184 1.54 -2.67 24.79
C VAL A 184 0.46 -2.30 25.81
N LEU A 185 -0.82 -2.54 25.53
CA LEU A 185 -1.92 -2.20 26.43
C LEU A 185 -1.99 -3.06 27.71
N LEU A 186 -1.33 -4.22 27.75
CA LEU A 186 -1.26 -5.04 28.97
C LEU A 186 -0.24 -4.55 30.01
N MET A 187 0.71 -3.68 29.64
CA MET A 187 1.67 -3.11 30.60
C MET A 187 1.09 -1.90 31.37
N ALA A 188 0.09 -1.21 30.83
CA ALA A 188 -0.50 -0.03 31.49
C ALA A 188 -1.56 -0.38 32.56
N LEU A 189 -2.23 -1.54 32.44
CA LEU A 189 -3.24 -1.99 33.43
C LEU A 189 -2.62 -2.57 34.71
N GLY A 190 -1.37 -3.04 34.68
CA GLY A 190 -0.67 -3.57 35.86
C GLY A 190 -0.37 -2.51 36.93
N ALA A 191 -0.10 -1.26 36.53
CA ALA A 191 0.26 -0.19 37.47
C ALA A 191 -0.95 0.31 38.30
N ILE A 192 -2.17 0.24 37.75
CA ILE A 192 -3.38 0.71 38.45
C ILE A 192 -3.79 -0.27 39.56
N VAL A 193 -3.63 -1.59 39.35
CA VAL A 193 -3.99 -2.60 40.35
C VAL A 193 -2.97 -2.63 41.52
N ALA A 194 -1.68 -2.44 41.24
CA ALA A 194 -0.66 -2.38 42.29
C ALA A 194 -0.79 -1.14 43.20
N GLY A 195 -1.24 0.00 42.66
CA GLY A 195 -1.47 1.23 43.43
C GLY A 195 -2.60 1.12 44.45
N ILE A 196 -3.69 0.42 44.11
CA ILE A 196 -4.86 0.26 45.00
C ILE A 196 -4.58 -0.74 46.13
N ALA A 197 -3.79 -1.78 45.88
CA ALA A 197 -3.39 -2.75 46.90
C ALA A 197 -2.41 -2.15 47.93
N GLY A 198 -1.52 -1.24 47.51
CA GLY A 198 -0.57 -0.57 48.41
C GLY A 198 -1.23 0.42 49.39
N ALA A 199 -2.24 1.17 48.94
CA ALA A 199 -2.90 2.19 49.76
C ALA A 199 -3.77 1.60 50.89
N SER A 200 -4.34 0.40 50.70
CA SER A 200 -5.21 -0.24 51.69
C SER A 200 -4.47 -0.89 52.86
N LEU A 201 -3.19 -1.27 52.68
CA LEU A 201 -2.35 -1.81 53.76
C LEU A 201 -1.82 -0.74 54.72
N LEU A 202 -1.60 0.49 54.24
CA LEU A 202 -1.16 1.61 55.09
C LEU A 202 -2.29 2.17 55.94
N SER A 203 -3.53 2.21 55.42
CA SER A 203 -4.68 2.75 56.17
C SER A 203 -5.14 1.83 57.31
N ARG A 204 -4.88 0.51 57.23
CA ARG A 204 -5.22 -0.44 58.31
C ARG A 204 -4.29 -0.32 59.53
N ARG A 205 -3.04 0.10 59.34
CA ARG A 205 -2.10 0.26 60.48
C ARG A 205 -2.37 1.47 61.36
N GLN A 206 -3.12 2.46 60.88
CA GLN A 206 -3.48 3.63 61.69
C GLN A 206 -4.75 3.42 62.54
N ALA A 207 -5.57 2.41 62.24
CA ALA A 207 -6.79 2.13 63.01
C ALA A 207 -6.54 1.34 64.30
N ASP A 208 -5.39 0.66 64.43
CA ASP A 208 -5.03 -0.14 65.62
C ASP A 208 -4.21 0.66 66.66
N ALA A 209 -3.97 1.96 66.43
CA ALA A 209 -3.12 2.81 67.29
C ALA A 209 -3.86 3.93 68.03
N SER A 210 -5.19 3.87 68.12
CA SER A 210 -6.03 4.82 68.87
C SER A 210 -6.85 4.14 69.95
#